data_AF-A0AAP3AMX4-F1
#
_entry.id   AF-A0AAP3AMX4-F1
#
_cell.length_a   1.000
_cell.length_b   1.000
_cell.length_c   1.000
_cell.angle_alpha   90.00
_cell.angle_beta   90.00
_cell.angle_gamma   90.00
#
_symmetry.space_group_name_H-M   'P 1'
#
loop_
_entity.id
_entity.type
_entity.pdbx_description
1 polymer ?
#
loop_
_entity_poly.entity_id
_entity_poly.type
_entity_poly.pdbx_seq_one_letter_code
_entity_poly.pdbx_strand_id
1 'polypeptide(L)'
;MIRIIISLFVCVFLSAIIKWLFPYITPSKEIIQNIYAILGIMFSIGMSLAITFNLSGIKNLKIKRRIRDNVNRVRNNFIIYFAIVSLFYIIEDILNTTKKTEFCIYEICFVKYSHIMILLMLYVIAYYIFNFLEMQKLNTQIEEELDKN
;
A
#
# COMPACT_ATOMS: atom_id res chain seq x y z
N MET A 1 -3.56 -2.91 11.97
CA MET A 1 -2.31 -2.44 12.61
C MET A 1 -1.23 -3.50 12.66
N ILE A 2 -1.40 -4.65 13.34
CA ILE A 2 -0.34 -5.70 13.40
C ILE A 2 0.22 -6.10 12.02
N ARG A 3 -0.64 -6.31 11.02
CA ARG A 3 -0.20 -6.63 9.64
C ARG A 3 0.68 -5.54 9.01
N ILE A 4 0.42 -4.27 9.32
CA ILE A 4 1.20 -3.12 8.83
C ILE A 4 2.60 -3.12 9.46
N ILE A 5 2.67 -3.37 10.78
CA ILE A 5 3.94 -3.43 11.52
C ILE A 5 4.79 -4.58 10.99
N ILE A 6 4.18 -5.76 10.78
CA ILE A 6 4.87 -6.91 10.20
C ILE A 6 5.38 -6.57 8.79
N SER A 7 4.56 -5.94 7.93
CA SER A 7 5.00 -5.57 6.58
C SER A 7 6.14 -4.56 6.58
N LEU A 8 6.14 -3.60 7.52
CA LEU A 8 7.24 -2.65 7.68
C LEU A 8 8.53 -3.37 8.09
N PHE A 9 8.46 -4.27 9.06
CA PHE A 9 9.60 -5.06 9.50
C PHE A 9 10.16 -5.94 8.38
N VAL A 10 9.28 -6.59 7.61
CA VAL A 10 9.66 -7.39 6.44
C VAL A 10 10.34 -6.52 5.38
N CYS A 11 9.83 -5.32 5.08
CA CYS A 11 10.46 -4.42 4.10
C CYS A 11 11.87 -3.99 4.54
N VAL A 12 12.06 -3.68 5.82
CA VAL A 12 13.39 -3.34 6.37
C VAL A 12 14.33 -4.54 6.24
N PHE A 13 13.88 -5.74 6.62
CA PHE A 13 14.68 -6.94 6.51
C PHE A 13 15.06 -7.28 5.05
N LEU A 14 14.10 -7.22 4.12
CA LEU A 14 14.35 -7.46 2.69
C LEU A 14 15.32 -6.42 2.10
N SER A 15 15.21 -5.16 2.52
CA SER A 15 16.10 -4.09 2.05
C SER A 15 17.56 -4.32 2.45
N ALA A 16 17.79 -4.87 3.64
CA ALA A 16 19.12 -5.27 4.11
C ALA A 16 19.71 -6.38 3.24
N ILE A 17 18.90 -7.40 2.91
CA ILE A 17 19.30 -8.51 2.04
C ILE A 17 19.65 -7.99 0.63
N ILE A 18 18.81 -7.12 0.06
CA ILE A 18 19.04 -6.59 -1.30
C ILE A 18 20.32 -5.78 -1.36
N LYS A 19 20.61 -4.94 -0.35
CA LYS A 19 21.88 -4.21 -0.31
C LYS A 19 23.08 -5.15 -0.14
N TRP A 20 22.94 -6.21 0.66
CA TRP A 20 24.00 -7.20 0.81
C TRP A 20 24.29 -7.94 -0.51
N LEU A 21 23.25 -8.29 -1.28
CA LEU A 21 23.38 -9.04 -2.52
C LEU A 21 23.77 -8.16 -3.73
N PHE A 22 23.35 -6.89 -3.72
CA PHE A 22 23.59 -5.91 -4.79
C PHE A 22 24.05 -4.55 -4.25
N PRO A 23 25.29 -4.43 -3.74
CA PRO A 23 25.75 -3.24 -3.02
C PRO A 23 25.81 -1.97 -3.88
N TYR A 24 26.01 -2.11 -5.20
CA TYR A 24 26.14 -0.98 -6.13
C TYR A 24 24.81 -0.50 -6.72
N ILE A 25 23.75 -1.31 -6.63
CA ILE A 25 22.45 -0.92 -7.18
C ILE A 25 21.86 0.13 -6.25
N THR A 26 21.58 1.31 -6.80
CA THR A 26 20.86 2.36 -6.09
C THR A 26 19.72 2.81 -6.98
N PRO A 27 18.47 2.76 -6.51
CA PRO A 27 17.37 3.26 -7.30
C PRO A 27 17.55 4.74 -7.60
N SER A 28 17.32 5.14 -8.84
CA SER A 28 17.34 6.55 -9.22
C SER A 28 16.15 7.29 -8.62
N LYS A 29 16.30 8.59 -8.40
CA LYS A 29 15.21 9.46 -7.90
C LYS A 29 13.97 9.38 -8.80
N GLU A 30 14.18 9.31 -10.11
CA GLU A 30 13.12 9.18 -11.12
C GLU A 30 12.28 7.91 -10.91
N ILE A 31 12.92 6.76 -10.63
CA ILE A 31 12.20 5.51 -10.36
C ILE A 31 11.32 5.64 -9.12
N ILE A 32 11.85 6.23 -8.03
CA ILE A 32 11.11 6.42 -6.78
C ILE A 32 9.89 7.33 -7.02
N GLN A 33 10.09 8.44 -7.73
CA GLN A 33 9.02 9.39 -8.09
C GLN A 33 7.93 8.73 -8.95
N ASN A 34 8.33 7.97 -9.96
CA ASN A 34 7.39 7.29 -10.86
C ASN A 34 6.56 6.23 -10.11
N ILE A 35 7.18 5.42 -9.25
CA ILE A 35 6.45 4.43 -8.44
C ILE A 35 5.48 5.13 -7.48
N TYR A 36 5.90 6.24 -6.85
CA TYR A 36 5.02 7.00 -5.97
C TYR A 36 3.81 7.59 -6.72
N ALA A 37 4.01 8.07 -7.96
CA ALA A 37 2.91 8.53 -8.80
C ALA A 37 1.91 7.40 -9.14
N ILE A 38 2.40 6.21 -9.50
CA ILE A 38 1.57 5.02 -9.72
C ILE A 38 0.75 4.67 -8.47
N LEU A 39 1.38 4.72 -7.30
CA LEU A 39 0.70 4.47 -6.02
C LEU A 39 -0.41 5.49 -5.76
N GLY A 40 -0.18 6.78 -6.06
CA GLY A 40 -1.20 7.83 -5.98
C GLY A 40 -2.39 7.59 -6.92
N ILE A 41 -2.14 7.14 -8.14
CA ILE A 41 -3.20 6.77 -9.10
C ILE A 41 -4.02 5.58 -8.56
N MET A 42 -3.34 4.52 -8.11
CA MET A 42 -3.98 3.33 -7.53
C MET A 42 -4.79 3.65 -6.28
N PHE A 43 -4.29 4.53 -5.42
CA PHE A 43 -5.03 5.02 -4.26
C PHE A 43 -6.34 5.71 -4.67
N SER A 44 -6.28 6.65 -5.62
CA SER A 44 -7.47 7.37 -6.10
C SER A 44 -8.53 6.43 -6.71
N ILE A 45 -8.10 5.50 -7.57
CA ILE A 45 -8.99 4.50 -8.20
C ILE A 45 -9.60 3.60 -7.12
N GLY A 46 -8.79 3.11 -6.19
CA GLY A 46 -9.23 2.26 -5.09
C GLY A 46 -10.23 2.92 -4.16
N MET A 47 -9.99 4.19 -3.81
CA MET A 47 -10.89 4.99 -2.97
C MET A 47 -12.22 5.31 -3.66
N SER A 48 -12.18 5.61 -4.96
CA SER A 48 -13.38 5.81 -5.79
C SER A 48 -14.31 4.61 -5.64
N LEU A 49 -13.81 3.38 -5.89
CA LEU A 49 -14.60 2.16 -5.78
C LEU A 49 -15.15 1.92 -4.36
N ALA A 50 -14.33 2.18 -3.34
CA ALA A 50 -14.74 1.99 -1.96
C ALA A 50 -15.84 2.97 -1.51
N ILE A 51 -15.89 4.17 -2.07
CA ILE A 51 -16.92 5.19 -1.77
C ILE A 51 -18.20 4.95 -2.57
N THR A 52 -18.09 4.54 -3.83
CA THR A 52 -19.25 4.29 -4.70
C THR A 52 -19.93 2.94 -4.44
N PHE A 53 -19.36 2.10 -3.57
CA PHE A 53 -19.89 0.79 -3.23
C PHE A 53 -21.35 0.86 -2.75
N ASN A 54 -22.28 0.37 -3.58
CA ASN A 54 -23.71 0.48 -3.33
C ASN A 54 -24.27 -0.81 -2.72
N LEU A 55 -25.01 -0.66 -1.62
CA LEU A 55 -25.67 -1.77 -0.90
C LEU A 55 -27.18 -1.56 -0.77
N SER A 56 -27.77 -0.66 -1.55
CA SER A 56 -29.19 -0.30 -1.46
C SER A 56 -30.11 -1.50 -1.72
N GLY A 57 -29.80 -2.33 -2.72
CA GLY A 57 -30.61 -3.50 -3.11
C GLY A 57 -30.63 -4.66 -2.11
N ILE A 58 -29.72 -4.69 -1.14
CA ILE A 58 -29.61 -5.82 -0.20
C ILE A 58 -30.69 -5.72 0.90
N LYS A 59 -31.71 -6.58 0.83
CA LYS A 59 -32.81 -6.67 1.82
C LYS A 59 -32.34 -7.18 3.19
N ASN A 60 -31.37 -8.09 3.23
CA ASN A 60 -30.87 -8.65 4.49
C ASN A 60 -29.92 -7.67 5.21
N LEU A 61 -30.42 -7.03 6.27
CA LEU A 61 -29.68 -6.01 7.03
C LEU A 61 -28.40 -6.54 7.68
N LYS A 62 -28.35 -7.81 8.10
CA LYS A 62 -27.17 -8.41 8.73
C LYS A 62 -26.03 -8.55 7.71
N ILE A 63 -26.36 -9.03 6.51
CA ILE A 63 -25.40 -9.15 5.40
C ILE A 63 -24.93 -7.76 4.95
N LYS A 64 -25.87 -6.83 4.75
CA LYS A 64 -25.58 -5.44 4.36
C LYS A 64 -24.60 -4.75 5.31
N ARG A 65 -24.81 -4.87 6.63
CA ARG A 65 -23.89 -4.30 7.64
C ARG A 65 -22.50 -4.93 7.54
N ARG A 66 -22.42 -6.27 7.46
CA ARG A 66 -21.14 -6.98 7.35
C ARG A 66 -20.33 -6.56 6.13
N ILE A 67 -20.98 -6.42 4.97
CA ILE A 67 -20.31 -5.96 3.74
C ILE A 67 -19.83 -4.52 3.91
N ARG A 68 -20.69 -3.63 4.41
CA ARG A 68 -20.34 -2.23 4.67
C ARG A 68 -19.13 -2.09 5.60
N ASP A 69 -19.10 -2.86 6.69
CA ASP A 69 -17.99 -2.83 7.64
C ASP A 69 -16.68 -3.30 7.02
N ASN A 70 -16.73 -4.33 6.15
CA ASN A 70 -15.57 -4.80 5.42
C ASN A 70 -15.06 -3.78 4.39
N VAL A 71 -15.94 -3.17 3.60
CA VAL A 71 -15.57 -2.13 2.63
C VAL A 71 -14.97 -0.92 3.35
N ASN A 72 -15.60 -0.46 4.43
CA ASN A 72 -15.06 0.62 5.26
C ASN A 72 -13.68 0.28 5.85
N ARG A 73 -13.46 -0.98 6.24
CA ARG A 73 -12.16 -1.44 6.74
C ARG A 73 -11.09 -1.41 5.65
N VAL A 74 -11.41 -1.85 4.42
CA VAL A 74 -10.49 -1.78 3.28
C VAL A 74 -10.15 -0.32 2.95
N ARG A 75 -11.17 0.53 2.87
CA ARG A 75 -11.02 1.99 2.65
C ARG A 75 -10.11 2.63 3.69
N ASN A 76 -10.35 2.38 4.97
CA ASN A 76 -9.53 2.95 6.04
C ASN A 76 -8.09 2.43 5.97
N ASN A 77 -7.87 1.16 5.60
CA ASN A 77 -6.53 0.65 5.37
C ASN A 77 -5.85 1.34 4.19
N PHE A 78 -6.56 1.63 3.08
CA PHE A 78 -6.00 2.37 1.95
C PHE A 78 -5.51 3.74 2.40
N ILE A 79 -6.32 4.48 3.17
CA ILE A 79 -5.93 5.79 3.71
C ILE A 79 -4.69 5.66 4.60
N ILE A 80 -4.65 4.68 5.50
CA ILE A 80 -3.52 4.50 6.43
C ILE A 80 -2.24 4.16 5.67
N TYR A 81 -2.28 3.21 4.73
CA TYR A 81 -1.10 2.86 3.94
C TYR A 81 -0.62 4.03 3.10
N PHE A 82 -1.53 4.77 2.46
CA PHE A 82 -1.18 5.95 1.68
C PHE A 82 -0.48 7.00 2.55
N ALA A 83 -1.07 7.33 3.71
CA ALA A 83 -0.50 8.31 4.64
C ALA A 83 0.89 7.90 5.13
N ILE A 84 1.07 6.62 5.49
CA ILE A 84 2.38 6.10 5.91
C ILE A 84 3.40 6.24 4.77
N VAL A 85 3.07 5.76 3.56
CA VAL A 85 3.99 5.85 2.42
C VAL A 85 4.32 7.31 2.09
N SER A 86 3.34 8.22 2.10
CA SER A 86 3.58 9.64 1.86
C SER A 86 4.52 10.26 2.90
N LEU A 87 4.39 9.90 4.18
CA LEU A 87 5.31 10.36 5.23
C LEU A 87 6.73 9.83 5.00
N PHE A 88 6.88 8.55 4.69
CA PHE A 88 8.19 7.96 4.38
C PHE A 88 8.82 8.58 3.13
N TYR A 89 8.02 8.86 2.09
CA TYR A 89 8.48 9.53 0.87
C TYR A 89 9.07 10.91 1.16
N ILE A 90 8.36 11.73 1.97
CA ILE A 90 8.83 13.06 2.36
C ILE A 90 10.12 12.97 3.19
N ILE A 91 10.18 12.04 4.15
CA ILE A 91 11.37 11.82 4.97
C ILE A 91 12.57 11.42 4.10
N GLU A 92 12.36 10.55 3.11
CA GLU A 92 13.41 10.09 2.19
C GLU A 92 13.97 11.25 1.35
N ASP A 93 13.11 12.12 0.80
CA ASP A 93 13.54 13.28 0.00
C ASP A 93 14.31 14.32 0.85
N ILE A 94 13.89 14.55 2.10
CA ILE A 94 14.62 15.41 3.05
C ILE A 94 16.01 14.82 3.38
N LEU A 95 16.08 13.51 3.65
CA LEU A 95 17.34 12.83 3.99
C LEU A 95 18.32 12.80 2.81
N ASN A 96 17.82 12.59 1.59
CA ASN A 96 18.61 12.71 0.37
C ASN A 96 19.15 14.13 0.18
N THR A 97 18.34 15.15 0.46
CA THR A 97 18.77 16.56 0.40
C THR A 97 19.89 16.85 1.40
N THR A 98 19.87 16.23 2.59
CA THR A 98 20.91 16.37 3.62
C THR A 98 22.12 15.43 3.43
N LYS A 99 22.20 14.71 2.28
CA LYS A 99 23.22 13.71 1.95
C LYS A 99 23.33 12.54 2.96
N LYS A 100 22.31 12.33 3.80
CA LYS A 100 22.21 11.16 4.70
C LYS A 100 21.44 10.05 3.99
N THR A 101 22.14 9.30 3.16
CA THR A 101 21.52 8.29 2.27
C THR A 101 21.37 6.91 2.91
N GLU A 102 21.99 6.69 4.07
CA GLU A 102 22.08 5.39 4.73
C GLU A 102 21.88 5.50 6.24
N PHE A 103 21.31 4.45 6.84
CA PHE A 103 21.39 4.22 8.28
C PHE A 103 22.10 2.90 8.57
N CYS A 104 22.77 2.85 9.72
CA CYS A 104 23.48 1.68 10.18
C CYS A 104 22.62 0.90 11.18
N ILE A 105 22.50 -0.41 10.96
CA ILE A 105 21.93 -1.38 11.90
C ILE A 105 23.10 -2.11 12.55
N TYR A 106 23.31 -1.86 13.84
CA TYR A 106 24.29 -2.58 14.67
C TYR A 106 25.69 -2.73 14.03
N GLU A 107 26.23 -1.64 13.48
CA GLU A 107 27.61 -1.52 12.95
C GLU A 107 28.00 -2.44 11.77
N ILE A 108 27.16 -3.41 11.40
CA ILE A 108 27.48 -4.45 10.40
C ILE A 108 26.63 -4.29 9.13
N CYS A 109 25.42 -3.73 9.25
CA CYS A 109 24.49 -3.66 8.13
C CYS A 109 24.06 -2.23 7.84
N PHE A 110 24.53 -1.68 6.72
CA PHE A 110 24.04 -0.40 6.23
C PHE A 110 22.83 -0.63 5.35
N VAL A 111 21.76 0.14 5.55
CA VAL A 111 20.56 0.08 4.71
C VAL A 111 20.28 1.46 4.13
N LYS A 112 20.04 1.51 2.82
CA LYS A 112 19.70 2.74 2.11
C LYS A 112 18.20 3.03 2.26
N TYR A 113 17.84 4.26 2.58
CA TYR A 113 16.44 4.68 2.71
C TYR A 113 15.64 4.45 1.41
N SER A 114 16.27 4.67 0.26
CA SER A 114 15.68 4.46 -1.07
C SER A 114 15.23 3.01 -1.33
N HIS A 115 15.94 2.02 -0.78
CA HIS A 115 15.59 0.61 -0.96
C HIS A 115 14.36 0.23 -0.13
N ILE A 116 14.31 0.66 1.13
CA ILE A 116 13.13 0.50 1.98
C ILE A 116 11.92 1.14 1.30
N MET A 117 12.10 2.34 0.77
CA MET A 117 11.01 3.10 0.15
C MET A 117 10.41 2.36 -1.05
N ILE A 118 11.23 1.85 -1.96
CA ILE A 118 10.75 1.10 -3.12
C ILE A 118 10.00 -0.17 -2.70
N LEU A 119 10.57 -0.95 -1.77
CA LEU A 119 9.93 -2.17 -1.31
C LEU A 119 8.60 -1.91 -0.63
N LEU A 120 8.54 -0.86 0.20
CA LEU A 120 7.31 -0.43 0.85
C LEU A 120 6.26 -0.02 -0.18
N MET A 121 6.63 0.78 -1.18
CA MET A 121 5.70 1.18 -2.24
C MET A 121 5.21 -0.02 -3.05
N LEU A 122 6.09 -0.94 -3.45
CA LEU A 122 5.71 -2.14 -4.19
C LEU A 122 4.76 -3.04 -3.37
N TYR A 123 5.04 -3.21 -2.08
CA TYR A 123 4.13 -3.93 -1.18
C TYR A 123 2.76 -3.26 -1.10
N VAL A 124 2.71 -1.93 -0.95
CA VAL A 124 1.43 -1.19 -0.88
C VAL A 124 0.68 -1.24 -2.21
N ILE A 125 1.37 -1.17 -3.35
CA ILE A 125 0.77 -1.35 -4.68
C ILE A 125 0.15 -2.74 -4.79
N ALA A 126 0.89 -3.80 -4.44
CA ALA A 126 0.36 -5.17 -4.46
C ALA A 126 -0.86 -5.32 -3.54
N TYR A 127 -0.81 -4.72 -2.35
CA TYR A 127 -1.94 -4.70 -1.42
C TYR A 127 -3.17 -3.98 -2.01
N TYR A 128 -2.99 -2.84 -2.66
CA TYR A 128 -4.09 -2.12 -3.32
C TYR A 128 -4.69 -2.92 -4.46
N ILE A 129 -3.86 -3.50 -5.34
CA ILE A 129 -4.34 -4.31 -6.46
C ILE A 129 -5.19 -5.48 -5.95
N PHE A 130 -4.69 -6.24 -4.97
CA PHE A 130 -5.41 -7.40 -4.44
C PHE A 130 -6.78 -7.01 -3.85
N ASN A 131 -6.82 -5.96 -3.02
CA ASN A 131 -8.08 -5.52 -2.41
C ASN A 131 -9.02 -4.86 -3.42
N PHE A 132 -8.49 -4.19 -4.44
CA PHE A 132 -9.28 -3.62 -5.53
C PHE A 132 -10.01 -4.70 -6.31
N LEU A 133 -9.29 -5.76 -6.71
CA LEU A 133 -9.88 -6.91 -7.43
C LEU A 133 -10.94 -7.61 -6.59
N GLU A 134 -10.70 -7.83 -5.30
CA GLU A 134 -11.68 -8.44 -4.39
C GLU A 134 -12.92 -7.56 -4.20
N MET A 135 -12.76 -6.24 -4.06
CA MET A 135 -13.91 -5.32 -3.99
C MET A 135 -14.71 -5.33 -5.30
N GLN A 136 -14.04 -5.32 -6.45
CA GLN A 136 -14.71 -5.35 -7.75
C GLN A 136 -15.49 -6.66 -7.94
N LYS A 137 -14.86 -7.80 -7.63
CA LYS A 137 -15.50 -9.11 -7.66
C LYS A 137 -16.72 -9.17 -6.74
N LEU A 138 -16.61 -8.64 -5.52
CA LEU A 138 -17.72 -8.60 -4.58
C LEU A 138 -18.87 -7.72 -5.11
N ASN A 139 -18.58 -6.58 -5.72
CA ASN A 139 -19.60 -5.71 -6.30
C ASN A 139 -20.35 -6.42 -7.43
N THR A 140 -19.63 -7.05 -8.37
CA THR A 140 -20.23 -7.82 -9.47
C THR A 140 -21.10 -8.97 -8.96
N GLN A 141 -20.63 -9.72 -7.95
CA GLN A 141 -21.43 -10.80 -7.34
C GLN A 141 -22.72 -10.29 -6.69
N ILE A 142 -22.71 -9.11 -6.08
CA ILE A 142 -23.91 -8.51 -5.50
C ILE A 142 -24.88 -8.10 -6.61
N GLU A 143 -24.39 -7.47 -7.67
CA GLU A 143 -25.21 -7.07 -8.83
C GLU A 143 -25.88 -8.29 -9.48
N GLU A 144 -25.12 -9.34 -9.77
CA GLU A 144 -25.65 -10.58 -10.36
C GLU A 144 -26.71 -11.27 -9.49
N GLU A 145 -26.57 -11.25 -8.16
CA GLU A 145 -27.57 -11.82 -7.25
C GLU A 145 -28.82 -10.95 -7.08
N LEU A 146 -28.68 -9.64 -7.28
CA LEU A 146 -29.82 -8.74 -7.29
C LEU A 146 -30.64 -8.90 -8.58
N ASP A 147 -29.99 -9.12 -9.73
CA ASP A 147 -30.67 -9.31 -11.03
C ASP A 147 -31.43 -10.65 -11.13
N LYS A 148 -31.09 -11.64 -10.30
CA LYS A 148 -31.78 -12.95 -10.25
C LYS A 148 -33.10 -12.94 -9.46
N ASN A 149 -33.38 -11.89 -8.69
CA ASN A 149 -34.50 -11.82 -7.74
C ASN A 149 -35.49 -10.69 -8.07
#